data_AF-A0A9C8ZRK6-F1
#
_entry.id   AF-A0A9C8ZRK6-F1
#
_cell.length_a   1.000
_cell.length_b   1.000
_cell.length_c   1.000
_cell.angle_alpha   90.00
_cell.angle_beta   90.00
_cell.angle_gamma   90.00
#
_symmetry.space_group_name_H-M   'P 1'
#
loop_
_entity.id
_entity.type
_entity.pdbx_description
1 polymer ?
#
loop_
_entity_poly.entity_id
_entity_poly.type
_entity_poly.pdbx_seq_one_letter_code
_entity_poly.pdbx_strand_id
1 'polypeptide(L)'
;MSEISGGQSTPLHSYTLASADEFYEAIGLRVIYVQDDPQGGIRIWGESPEEDTSTAANLSQMLLEYALSCDVPGAQEWAFEQMEAFGEHLGKALADWLRETMPSTTAEQRAIR
;
A
#
# COMPACT_ATOMS: atom_id res chain seq x y z
N MET A 1 -14.99 -4.11 -14.02
CA MET A 1 -13.53 -4.36 -14.08
C MET A 1 -12.95 -3.32 -15.01
N SER A 2 -12.42 -2.22 -14.47
CA SER A 2 -11.76 -1.19 -15.30
C SER A 2 -10.38 -1.67 -15.69
N GLU A 3 -10.12 -1.65 -16.99
CA GLU A 3 -8.82 -1.88 -17.61
C GLU A 3 -7.76 -0.96 -16.98
N ILE A 4 -6.65 -1.54 -16.53
CA ILE A 4 -5.50 -0.81 -16.02
C ILE A 4 -4.85 -0.12 -17.23
N SER A 5 -5.21 1.14 -17.47
CA SER A 5 -4.56 1.99 -18.48
C SER A 5 -3.11 2.29 -18.07
N GLY A 6 -2.15 1.64 -18.72
CA GLY A 6 -0.98 2.26 -19.36
C GLY A 6 0.03 3.13 -18.59
N GLY A 7 -0.06 3.26 -17.26
CA GLY A 7 0.99 3.90 -16.45
C GLY A 7 1.86 2.86 -15.76
N GLN A 8 3.16 3.12 -15.68
CA GLN A 8 4.08 2.25 -14.94
C GLN A 8 3.78 2.36 -13.44
N SER A 9 3.29 1.27 -12.83
CA SER A 9 3.12 1.21 -11.38
C SER A 9 4.48 1.21 -10.70
N THR A 10 4.57 1.91 -9.56
CA THR A 10 5.78 1.98 -8.73
C THR A 10 5.54 1.26 -7.41
N PRO A 11 6.37 0.28 -7.01
CA PRO A 11 6.26 -0.32 -5.69
C PRO A 11 6.69 0.68 -4.61
N LEU A 12 5.90 0.81 -3.55
CA LEU A 12 6.17 1.70 -2.42
C LEU A 12 6.67 0.95 -1.19
N HIS A 13 6.05 -0.18 -0.87
CA HIS A 13 6.32 -0.95 0.34
C HIS A 13 5.86 -2.39 0.16
N SER A 14 6.31 -3.29 1.04
CA SER A 14 5.78 -4.66 1.08
C SER A 14 5.72 -5.16 2.52
N TYR A 15 4.72 -5.98 2.81
CA TYR A 15 4.57 -6.60 4.12
C TYR A 15 4.16 -8.07 3.99
N THR A 16 4.48 -8.84 5.02
CA THR A 16 4.10 -10.24 5.12
C THR A 16 2.64 -10.38 5.55
N LEU A 17 1.89 -11.19 4.82
CA LEU A 17 0.57 -11.64 5.21
C LEU A 17 0.69 -12.69 6.31
N ALA A 18 -0.08 -12.52 7.38
CA ALA A 18 -0.33 -13.62 8.29
C ALA A 18 -1.28 -14.60 7.60
N SER A 19 -0.86 -15.85 7.42
CA SER A 19 -1.77 -16.92 7.04
C SER A 19 -2.77 -17.11 8.19
N ALA A 20 -4.07 -16.98 7.91
CA ALA A 20 -5.12 -17.36 8.84
C ALA A 20 -5.26 -18.89 8.97
N ASP A 21 -4.60 -19.66 8.09
CA ASP A 21 -4.53 -21.12 8.15
C ASP A 21 -3.17 -21.54 8.72
N GLU A 22 -3.18 -22.05 9.95
CA GLU A 22 -2.02 -22.63 10.66
C GLU A 22 -1.35 -23.80 9.90
N PHE A 23 -1.92 -24.25 8.78
CA PHE A 23 -1.45 -25.38 7.97
C PHE A 23 -0.79 -25.01 6.64
N TYR A 24 -0.82 -23.75 6.21
CA TYR A 24 -0.12 -23.30 5.01
C TYR A 24 1.08 -22.44 5.40
N GLU A 25 2.28 -23.01 5.28
CA GLU A 25 3.59 -22.33 5.44
C GLU A 25 3.88 -21.29 4.35
N ALA A 26 2.90 -20.95 3.50
CA ALA A 26 3.04 -19.91 2.51
C ALA A 26 2.96 -18.55 3.22
N ILE A 27 4.12 -18.03 3.61
CA ILE A 27 4.30 -16.62 3.99
C ILE A 27 3.97 -15.79 2.75
N GLY A 28 2.70 -15.40 2.59
CA GLY A 28 2.28 -14.53 1.50
C GLY A 28 2.94 -13.17 1.65
N LEU A 29 3.39 -12.58 0.53
CA LEU A 29 3.89 -11.20 0.49
C LEU A 29 2.84 -10.32 -0.16
N ARG A 30 2.54 -9.16 0.43
CA ARG A 30 1.79 -8.08 -0.22
C ARG A 30 2.76 -7.00 -0.66
N VAL A 31 2.75 -6.65 -1.94
CA VAL A 31 3.47 -5.49 -2.46
C VAL A 31 2.46 -4.37 -2.71
N ILE A 32 2.74 -3.19 -2.16
CA ILE A 32 1.91 -1.99 -2.30
C ILE A 32 2.45 -1.18 -3.47
N TYR A 33 1.58 -0.91 -4.44
CA TYR A 33 1.88 -0.13 -5.62
C TYR A 33 1.18 1.22 -5.59
N VAL A 34 1.78 2.19 -6.28
CA VAL A 34 1.18 3.48 -6.61
C VAL A 34 1.27 3.75 -8.10
N GLN A 35 0.28 4.46 -8.62
CA GLN A 35 0.25 4.95 -9.99
C GLN A 35 -0.57 6.25 -10.04
N ASP A 36 -0.23 7.15 -10.96
CA ASP A 36 -1.12 8.25 -11.32
C ASP A 36 -2.42 7.71 -11.92
N ASP A 37 -3.55 8.27 -11.50
CA ASP A 37 -4.85 7.95 -12.09
C ASP A 37 -5.09 8.86 -13.32
N PRO A 38 -5.34 8.29 -14.52
CA PRO A 38 -5.68 9.08 -15.72
C PRO A 38 -6.90 9.99 -15.54
N GLN A 39 -7.81 9.69 -14.61
CA GLN A 39 -8.97 10.53 -14.26
C GLN A 39 -8.64 11.62 -13.23
N GLY A 40 -7.40 11.68 -12.76
CA GLY A 40 -6.89 12.62 -11.78
C GLY A 40 -6.79 11.99 -10.38
N GLY A 41 -5.69 12.29 -9.70
CA GLY A 41 -5.38 11.74 -8.37
C GLY A 41 -4.35 10.63 -8.46
N ILE A 42 -4.31 9.81 -7.41
CA ILE A 42 -3.39 8.68 -7.28
C ILE A 42 -4.18 7.42 -6.97
N ARG A 43 -3.73 6.29 -7.51
CA ARG A 43 -4.24 4.97 -7.20
C ARG A 43 -3.22 4.25 -6.35
N ILE A 44 -3.65 3.72 -5.21
CA ILE A 44 -2.83 2.87 -4.33
C ILE A 44 -3.56 1.54 -4.15
N TRP A 45 -2.84 0.44 -4.33
CA TRP A 45 -3.38 -0.91 -4.15
C TRP A 45 -2.26 -1.88 -3.78
N GLY A 46 -2.63 -2.99 -3.16
CA GLY A 46 -1.71 -4.09 -2.87
C GLY A 46 -1.97 -5.27 -3.78
N GLU A 47 -0.93 -6.00 -4.17
CA GLU A 47 -1.05 -7.26 -4.91
C GLU A 47 -0.15 -8.33 -4.27
N SER A 48 -0.56 -9.59 -4.38
CA SER A 48 0.31 -10.74 -4.10
C SER A 48 1.16 -11.02 -5.34
N PRO A 49 2.50 -11.07 -5.26
CA PRO A 49 3.34 -11.34 -6.43
C PRO A 49 3.15 -12.75 -7.03
N GLU A 50 2.60 -13.68 -6.25
CA GLU A 50 2.44 -15.10 -6.64
C GLU A 50 1.05 -15.44 -7.19
N GLU A 51 0.09 -14.51 -7.11
CA GLU A 51 -1.28 -14.73 -7.56
C GLU A 51 -1.63 -13.80 -8.74
N ASP A 52 -2.59 -14.19 -9.56
CA ASP A 52 -3.03 -13.34 -10.66
C ASP A 52 -3.64 -12.02 -10.15
N THR A 53 -3.77 -11.03 -11.05
CA THR A 53 -4.30 -9.68 -10.80
C THR A 53 -5.70 -9.62 -10.14
N SER A 54 -6.37 -10.75 -9.90
CA SER A 54 -7.62 -10.81 -9.13
C SER A 54 -7.46 -10.58 -7.62
N THR A 55 -6.22 -10.45 -7.13
CA THR A 55 -5.90 -10.32 -5.69
C THR A 55 -5.58 -8.89 -5.25
N ALA A 56 -6.05 -7.91 -6.00
CA ALA A 56 -5.86 -6.49 -5.67
C ALA A 56 -6.59 -6.12 -4.37
N ALA A 57 -5.83 -5.69 -3.36
CA ALA A 57 -6.34 -5.19 -2.08
C ALA A 57 -6.33 -3.66 -2.06
N ASN A 58 -7.39 -3.05 -1.52
CA ASN A 58 -7.40 -1.61 -1.26
C ASN A 58 -6.71 -1.27 0.07
N LEU A 59 -6.47 0.02 0.34
CA LEU A 59 -5.74 0.45 1.53
C LEU A 59 -6.38 -0.01 2.85
N SER A 60 -7.71 0.05 2.96
CA SER A 60 -8.40 -0.43 4.17
C SER A 60 -8.21 -1.92 4.40
N GLN A 61 -8.25 -2.73 3.33
CA GLN A 61 -8.00 -4.15 3.42
C GLN A 61 -6.54 -4.42 3.81
N MET A 62 -5.58 -3.70 3.22
CA MET A 62 -4.18 -3.85 3.58
C MET A 62 -3.90 -3.52 5.05
N LEU A 63 -4.51 -2.45 5.57
CA LEU A 63 -4.39 -2.06 6.98
C LEU A 63 -4.99 -3.13 7.91
N LEU A 64 -6.13 -3.72 7.54
CA LEU A 64 -6.75 -4.79 8.32
C LEU A 64 -5.89 -6.06 8.30
N GLU A 65 -5.37 -6.46 7.15
CA GLU A 65 -4.49 -7.62 7.02
C GLU A 65 -3.22 -7.46 7.87
N TYR A 66 -2.60 -6.29 7.84
CA TYR A 66 -1.41 -6.02 8.65
C TYR A 66 -1.75 -5.94 10.15
N ALA A 67 -2.91 -5.38 10.52
CA ALA A 67 -3.35 -5.38 11.92
C ALA A 67 -3.56 -6.80 12.45
N LEU A 68 -4.13 -7.70 11.64
CA LEU A 68 -4.29 -9.11 12.00
C LEU A 68 -2.95 -9.84 12.10
N SER A 69 -1.96 -9.49 11.28
CA SER A 69 -0.62 -10.08 11.40
C SER A 69 0.15 -9.62 12.63
N CYS A 70 -0.24 -8.50 13.21
CA CYS A 70 0.30 -7.99 14.47
C CYS A 70 -0.39 -8.59 15.71
N ASP A 71 -1.50 -9.30 15.57
CA ASP A 71 -2.27 -9.83 16.71
C ASP A 71 -1.61 -11.06 17.32
N VAL A 72 -0.67 -10.82 18.24
CA VAL A 72 -0.01 -11.84 19.03
C VAL A 72 -0.52 -11.76 20.47
N PRO A 73 -1.11 -12.85 21.02
CA PRO A 73 -1.64 -12.86 22.37
C PRO A 73 -0.60 -12.42 23.41
N GLY A 74 -0.92 -11.37 24.18
CA GLY A 74 -0.05 -10.84 25.24
C GLY A 74 1.02 -9.84 24.76
N ALA A 75 1.04 -9.46 23.48
CA ALA A 75 2.04 -8.55 22.91
C ALA A 75 1.41 -7.27 22.32
N GLN A 76 0.50 -6.63 23.06
CA GLN A 76 -0.24 -5.45 22.57
C GLN A 76 0.67 -4.25 22.26
N GLU A 77 1.69 -4.01 23.07
CA GLU A 77 2.67 -2.93 22.82
C GLU A 77 3.41 -3.16 21.50
N TRP A 78 3.86 -4.39 21.26
CA TRP A 78 4.49 -4.77 19.99
C TRP A 78 3.54 -4.56 18.80
N ALA A 79 2.27 -4.97 18.92
CA ALA A 79 1.30 -4.75 17.86
C ALA A 79 1.10 -3.26 17.53
N PHE A 80 1.11 -2.40 18.55
CA PHE A 80 1.04 -0.94 18.38
C PHE A 80 2.27 -0.40 17.65
N GLU A 81 3.47 -0.78 18.10
CA GLU A 81 4.74 -0.36 17.49
C GLU A 81 4.83 -0.76 16.01
N GLN A 82 4.39 -1.98 15.68
CA GLN A 82 4.37 -2.48 14.30
C GLN A 82 3.40 -1.69 13.42
N MET A 83 2.18 -1.44 13.90
CA MET A 83 1.18 -0.64 13.19
C MET A 83 1.64 0.80 12.95
N GLU A 84 2.29 1.42 13.95
CA GLU A 84 2.86 2.77 13.83
C GLU A 84 3.97 2.80 12.77
N ALA A 85 4.93 1.87 12.87
CA ALA A 85 6.03 1.77 11.92
C ALA A 85 5.54 1.52 10.48
N PHE A 86 4.53 0.67 10.29
CA PHE A 86 3.93 0.43 8.98
C PHE A 86 3.34 1.70 8.37
N GLY A 87 2.56 2.43 9.16
CA GLY A 87 1.97 3.71 8.74
C GLY A 87 3.03 4.75 8.37
N GLU A 88 4.08 4.88 9.18
CA GLU A 88 5.18 5.81 8.93
C GLU A 88 5.94 5.46 7.64
N HIS A 89 6.31 4.19 7.46
CA HIS A 89 7.05 3.75 6.27
C HIS A 89 6.24 3.95 4.98
N LEU A 90 4.96 3.55 4.98
CA LEU A 90 4.10 3.71 3.82
C LEU A 90 3.85 5.19 3.51
N GLY A 91 3.58 6.00 4.53
CA GLY A 91 3.36 7.44 4.38
C GLY A 91 4.59 8.16 3.86
N LYS A 92 5.78 7.82 4.37
CA LYS A 92 7.06 8.37 3.91
C LYS A 92 7.33 7.98 2.45
N ALA A 93 7.18 6.71 2.09
CA ALA A 93 7.39 6.24 0.73
C ALA A 93 6.46 6.94 -0.27
N LEU A 94 5.18 7.11 0.08
CA LEU A 94 4.23 7.85 -0.74
C LEU A 94 4.61 9.33 -0.87
N ALA A 95 5.03 9.98 0.22
CA ALA A 95 5.44 11.37 0.20
C ALA A 95 6.69 11.61 -0.65
N ASP A 96 7.65 10.70 -0.61
CA ASP A 96 8.86 10.76 -1.44
C ASP A 96 8.50 10.54 -2.92
N TRP A 97 7.65 9.55 -3.24
CA TRP A 97 7.15 9.35 -4.60
C TRP A 97 6.41 10.57 -5.15
N LEU A 98 5.55 11.21 -4.33
CA LEU A 98 4.86 12.45 -4.70
C LEU A 98 5.84 13.58 -4.98
N ARG A 99 6.92 13.71 -4.19
CA ARG A 99 7.94 14.75 -4.38
C ARG A 99 8.71 14.57 -5.68
N GLU A 100 8.96 13.32 -6.07
CA GLU A 100 9.72 12.98 -7.29
C GLU A 100 8.85 13.07 -8.56
N THR A 101 7.57 12.71 -8.44
CA THR A 101 6.69 12.53 -9.61
C THR A 101 5.81 13.74 -9.88
N MET A 102 5.44 14.51 -8.86
CA MET A 102 4.59 15.69 -9.05
C MET A 102 5.47 16.91 -9.38
N PRO A 103 5.27 17.58 -10.52
CA PRO A 103 5.94 18.84 -10.78
C PRO A 103 5.58 19.83 -9.67
N SER A 104 6.59 20.52 -9.13
CA SER A 104 6.39 21.57 -8.12
C SER A 104 5.40 22.57 -8.68
N THR A 105 4.16 22.54 -8.17
CA THR A 105 3.09 23.42 -8.63
C THR A 105 3.50 24.83 -8.24
N THR A 106 3.89 25.64 -9.23
CA THR A 106 4.17 27.07 -9.00
C THR A 106 2.89 27.71 -8.46
N ALA A 107 3.04 28.68 -7.55
CA ALA A 107 1.91 29.33 -6.86
C ALA A 107 0.79 29.83 -7.81
N GLU A 108 1.11 30.14 -9.06
CA GLU A 108 0.17 30.56 -10.10
C GLU A 108 -0.87 29.49 -10.50
N GLN A 109 -0.56 28.19 -10.38
CA GLN A 109 -1.48 27.11 -10.76
C GLN A 109 -2.53 26.81 -9.66
N ARG A 110 -2.30 27.26 -8.41
CA ARG A 110 -3.28 27.14 -7.32
C ARG A 110 -4.39 28.20 -7.38
N ALA A 111 -4.19 29.29 -8.14
CA ALA A 111 -5.13 30.40 -8.20
C ALA A 111 -6.31 30.19 -9.17
N ILE A 112 -6.32 29.08 -9.93
CA ILE A 112 -7.29 28.83 -11.01
C ILE A 112 -8.16 27.59 -10.74
N ARG A 113 -7.99 26.89 -9.60
CA ARG A 113 -8.84 25.76 -9.20
C ARG A 113 -9.86 26.18 -8.15
#